data_AF-A0A0K1EQB1-F1
#
_entry.id   AF-A0A0K1EQB1-F1
#
_cell.length_a   1.000
_cell.length_b   1.000
_cell.length_c   1.000
_cell.angle_alpha   90.00
_cell.angle_beta   90.00
_cell.angle_gamma   90.00
#
_symmetry.space_group_name_H-M   'P 1'
#
loop_
_entity.id
_entity.type
_entity.pdbx_description
1 polymer ?
#
loop_
_entity_poly.entity_id
_entity_poly.type
_entity_poly.pdbx_seq_one_letter_code
_entity_poly.pdbx_strand_id
1 'polypeptide(L)'
;MKFSSKFALLGAATLLITACGAAPQQGAAEPRMAKPGPNAQYTVKWPQPMPGEDRYIRMTLGQDVAEQCEFSQAHFAFDSSEPLPQEQKQIVALADCLRRPSLEGAQIQLIGRADPRGARDYNQQLGLRRAERVKQILMAQGIPEERFLTVSSGADEAKGGNDPLYSYGFDRRVDIRLRATHAPAGVSGPAYRP
;
A
#
# COMPACT_ATOMS: atom_id res chain seq x y z
N MET A 1 -43.96 -18.00 76.70
CA MET A 1 -44.77 -17.86 75.47
C MET A 1 -43.82 -18.08 74.29
N LYS A 2 -43.73 -19.28 73.70
CA LYS A 2 -44.29 -19.72 72.38
C LYS A 2 -43.97 -18.69 71.26
N PHE A 3 -43.26 -18.95 70.15
CA PHE A 3 -43.31 -20.05 69.15
C PHE A 3 -41.93 -20.22 68.44
N SER A 4 -41.41 -21.45 68.27
CA SER A 4 -41.30 -22.26 67.02
C SER A 4 -40.80 -21.57 65.74
N SER A 5 -39.69 -22.03 65.14
CA SER A 5 -39.72 -23.05 64.05
C SER A 5 -38.30 -23.43 63.56
N LYS A 6 -38.14 -24.70 63.16
CA LYS A 6 -36.93 -25.31 62.57
C LYS A 6 -36.93 -25.12 61.06
N PHE A 7 -35.78 -24.95 60.40
CA PHE A 7 -35.53 -25.50 59.07
C PHE A 7 -34.03 -25.70 58.83
N ALA A 8 -33.67 -26.95 58.53
CA ALA A 8 -32.38 -27.36 57.98
C ALA A 8 -32.46 -27.28 56.45
N LEU A 9 -31.35 -26.97 55.77
CA LEU A 9 -30.91 -27.64 54.54
C LEU A 9 -29.58 -27.08 54.01
N LEU A 10 -28.74 -28.02 53.60
CA LEU A 10 -27.47 -27.88 52.88
C LEU A 10 -27.59 -27.00 51.62
N GLY A 11 -26.52 -26.26 51.29
CA GLY A 11 -26.32 -25.65 49.98
C GLY A 11 -24.83 -25.44 49.70
N ALA A 12 -24.29 -26.27 48.81
CA ALA A 12 -22.87 -26.37 48.48
C ALA A 12 -22.31 -25.11 47.80
N ALA A 13 -21.05 -24.79 48.11
CA ALA A 13 -20.28 -23.71 47.52
C ALA A 13 -19.88 -24.03 46.07
N THR A 14 -20.26 -23.18 45.12
CA THR A 14 -19.77 -23.22 43.73
C THR A 14 -18.71 -22.13 43.52
N LEU A 15 -17.44 -22.55 43.53
CA LEU A 15 -16.32 -21.76 43.02
C LEU A 15 -16.44 -21.65 41.50
N LEU A 16 -16.65 -20.44 40.99
CA LEU A 16 -16.54 -20.13 39.57
C LEU A 16 -15.06 -19.90 39.22
N ILE A 17 -14.44 -20.92 38.61
CA ILE A 17 -13.10 -20.84 38.03
C ILE A 17 -13.22 -20.19 36.65
N THR A 18 -12.85 -18.93 36.52
CA THR A 18 -12.67 -18.26 35.23
C THR A 18 -11.36 -18.74 34.60
N ALA A 19 -11.44 -19.77 33.76
CA ALA A 19 -10.32 -20.25 32.97
C ALA A 19 -9.95 -19.24 31.87
N CYS A 20 -8.71 -18.76 31.90
CA CYS A 20 -8.08 -18.03 30.80
C CYS A 20 -8.02 -18.92 29.55
N GLY A 21 -8.82 -18.60 28.53
CA GLY A 21 -8.64 -19.12 27.18
C GLY A 21 -7.68 -18.22 26.40
N ALA A 22 -6.38 -18.53 26.40
CA ALA A 22 -5.47 -18.00 25.40
C ALA A 22 -5.76 -18.72 24.07
N ALA A 23 -6.30 -17.98 23.10
CA ALA A 23 -6.56 -18.51 21.76
C ALA A 23 -5.25 -18.93 21.08
N PRO A 24 -5.22 -20.03 20.31
CA PRO A 24 -4.03 -20.46 19.61
C PRO A 24 -3.69 -19.43 18.52
N GLN A 25 -2.51 -18.83 18.60
CA GLN A 25 -1.94 -18.06 17.49
C GLN A 25 -1.62 -19.03 16.35
N GLN A 26 -2.59 -19.18 15.44
CA GLN A 26 -2.33 -19.75 14.13
C GLN A 26 -1.31 -18.84 13.44
N GLY A 27 -0.09 -19.34 13.25
CA GLY A 27 0.93 -18.65 12.48
C GLY A 27 0.36 -18.29 11.12
N ALA A 28 0.24 -16.99 10.86
CA ALA A 28 -0.28 -16.50 9.59
C ALA A 28 0.64 -17.03 8.48
N ALA A 29 0.08 -17.86 7.61
CA ALA A 29 0.73 -18.23 6.37
C ALA A 29 1.13 -16.95 5.63
N GLU A 30 2.36 -16.90 5.11
CA GLU A 30 2.86 -15.75 4.36
C GLU A 30 1.84 -15.35 3.28
N PRO A 31 1.46 -14.06 3.19
CA PRO A 31 0.46 -13.62 2.23
C PRO A 31 0.99 -13.80 0.81
N ARG A 32 0.49 -14.84 0.13
CA ARG A 32 0.73 -15.08 -1.30
C ARG A 32 -0.39 -14.42 -2.09
N MET A 33 -0.03 -13.64 -3.11
CA MET A 33 -1.01 -13.09 -4.04
C MET A 33 -1.84 -14.21 -4.68
N ALA A 34 -3.12 -13.93 -4.95
CA ALA A 34 -3.94 -14.82 -5.78
C ALA A 34 -3.29 -14.94 -7.16
N LYS A 35 -3.23 -16.17 -7.70
CA LYS A 35 -2.69 -16.41 -9.05
C LYS A 35 -3.48 -15.56 -10.05
N PRO A 36 -2.81 -14.89 -11.01
CA PRO A 36 -3.50 -14.06 -11.98
C PRO A 36 -4.49 -14.89 -12.81
N GLY A 37 -5.55 -14.23 -13.29
CA GLY A 37 -6.57 -14.86 -14.14
C GLY A 37 -6.03 -15.31 -15.50
N PRO A 38 -6.88 -15.90 -16.36
CA PRO A 38 -6.50 -16.52 -17.63
C PRO A 38 -5.68 -15.63 -18.58
N ASN A 39 -5.75 -14.30 -18.40
CA ASN A 39 -5.10 -13.30 -19.25
C ASN A 39 -3.92 -12.60 -18.56
N ALA A 40 -3.35 -13.19 -17.50
CA ALA A 40 -2.45 -12.51 -16.56
C ALA A 40 -3.08 -11.28 -15.85
N GLN A 41 -4.38 -11.05 -16.03
CA GLN A 41 -5.11 -9.96 -15.40
C GLN A 41 -5.52 -10.34 -13.97
N TYR A 42 -5.08 -9.53 -13.02
CA TYR A 42 -5.57 -9.56 -11.65
C TYR A 42 -6.91 -8.83 -11.62
N THR A 43 -8.02 -9.54 -11.87
CA THR A 43 -9.35 -8.98 -11.59
C THR A 43 -9.58 -9.03 -10.09
N VAL A 44 -9.03 -8.05 -9.38
CA VAL A 44 -9.20 -7.99 -7.94
C VAL A 44 -10.54 -7.34 -7.63
N LYS A 45 -11.46 -8.14 -7.08
CA LYS A 45 -12.73 -7.64 -6.54
C LYS A 45 -12.47 -7.14 -5.12
N TRP A 46 -12.22 -5.84 -5.01
CA TRP A 46 -11.89 -5.20 -3.74
C TRP A 46 -13.13 -4.91 -2.88
N PRO A 47 -13.03 -4.97 -1.54
CA PRO A 47 -14.01 -4.33 -0.68
C PRO A 47 -13.99 -2.81 -0.94
N GLN A 48 -15.17 -2.18 -0.89
CA GLN A 48 -15.28 -0.75 -1.16
C GLN A 48 -14.49 0.04 -0.08
N PRO A 49 -13.60 0.96 -0.49
CA PRO A 49 -12.89 1.84 0.45
C PRO A 49 -13.90 2.74 1.18
N MET A 50 -13.52 3.24 2.37
CA MET A 50 -14.34 4.25 3.03
C MET A 50 -14.41 5.51 2.14
N PRO A 51 -15.53 6.28 2.19
CA PRO A 51 -15.67 7.50 1.40
C PRO A 51 -14.45 8.43 1.57
N GLY A 52 -13.79 8.76 0.46
CA GLY A 52 -12.63 9.65 0.42
C GLY A 52 -11.26 9.00 0.64
N GLU A 53 -11.17 7.73 1.01
CA GLU A 53 -9.89 7.09 1.35
C GLU A 53 -9.01 6.78 0.11
N ASP A 54 -9.64 6.55 -1.03
CA ASP A 54 -9.00 6.35 -2.34
C ASP A 54 -8.85 7.66 -3.14
N ARG A 55 -9.36 8.78 -2.64
CA ARG A 55 -9.29 10.07 -3.35
C ARG A 55 -7.91 10.72 -3.29
N TYR A 56 -7.17 10.51 -2.21
CA TYR A 56 -5.89 11.20 -2.01
C TYR A 56 -4.74 10.25 -2.34
N ILE A 57 -4.17 10.34 -3.55
CA ILE A 57 -3.02 9.53 -3.96
C ILE A 57 -1.85 10.45 -4.28
N ARG A 58 -0.97 10.68 -3.31
CA ARG A 58 0.28 11.40 -3.59
C ARG A 58 1.24 10.50 -4.38
N MET A 59 1.77 10.97 -5.50
CA MET A 59 2.89 10.30 -6.16
C MET A 59 4.21 10.84 -5.62
N THR A 60 5.14 9.94 -5.37
CA THR A 60 6.51 10.24 -4.93
C THR A 60 7.46 9.61 -5.92
N LEU A 61 8.45 10.35 -6.38
CA LEU A 61 9.51 9.85 -7.23
C LEU A 61 10.67 9.43 -6.33
N GLY A 62 11.18 8.23 -6.56
CA GLY A 62 12.48 7.83 -6.05
C GLY A 62 13.58 8.75 -6.61
N GLN A 63 14.73 8.78 -5.93
CA GLN A 63 15.88 9.59 -6.38
C GLN A 63 16.30 9.22 -7.80
N ASP A 64 16.28 7.94 -8.13
CA ASP A 64 16.53 7.39 -9.47
C ASP A 64 15.64 8.03 -10.55
N VAL A 65 14.33 8.09 -10.32
CA VAL A 65 13.38 8.73 -11.24
C VAL A 65 13.60 10.24 -11.26
N ALA A 66 13.73 10.87 -10.10
CA ALA A 66 13.86 12.33 -9.99
C ALA A 66 15.12 12.86 -10.67
N GLU A 67 16.27 12.19 -10.49
CA GLU A 67 17.54 12.52 -11.14
C GLU A 67 17.47 12.31 -12.64
N GLN A 68 17.01 11.12 -13.08
CA GLN A 68 16.96 10.82 -14.49
C GLN A 68 16.00 11.77 -15.21
N CYS A 69 14.84 12.05 -14.62
CA CYS A 69 13.79 12.90 -15.20
C CYS A 69 13.94 14.40 -14.90
N GLU A 70 14.99 14.81 -14.20
CA GLU A 70 15.26 16.22 -13.85
C GLU A 70 14.08 16.93 -13.16
N PHE A 71 13.32 16.21 -12.34
CA PHE A 71 12.22 16.82 -11.59
C PHE A 71 12.76 17.61 -10.39
N SER A 72 12.37 18.88 -10.29
CA SER A 72 12.74 19.76 -9.16
C SER A 72 12.13 19.36 -7.83
N GLN A 73 11.09 18.53 -7.85
CA GLN A 73 10.44 17.99 -6.67
C GLN A 73 10.19 16.49 -6.84
N ALA A 74 10.52 15.73 -5.80
CA ALA A 74 10.33 14.29 -5.77
C ALA A 74 8.88 13.88 -5.45
N HIS A 75 7.91 14.81 -5.48
CA HIS A 75 6.53 14.51 -5.15
C HIS A 75 5.58 15.40 -5.92
N PHE A 76 4.51 14.80 -6.41
CA PHE A 76 3.38 15.52 -6.98
C PHE A 76 2.11 14.96 -6.34
N ALA A 77 1.35 15.84 -5.68
CA ALA A 77 0.08 15.45 -5.10
C ALA A 77 -0.93 15.25 -6.23
N PHE A 78 -1.57 14.10 -6.25
CA PHE A 78 -2.71 13.86 -7.11
C PHE A 78 -3.92 13.61 -6.18
N ASP A 79 -4.83 14.60 -6.13
CA ASP A 79 -5.93 14.64 -5.16
C ASP A 79 -7.27 14.14 -5.72
N SER A 80 -7.27 13.05 -6.48
CA SER A 80 -8.52 12.39 -6.84
C SER A 80 -8.26 11.00 -7.43
N SER A 81 -9.32 10.29 -7.81
CA SER A 81 -9.25 9.28 -8.86
C SER A 81 -9.15 9.92 -10.25
N GLU A 82 -9.47 11.20 -10.42
CA GLU A 82 -9.39 11.95 -11.69
C GLU A 82 -8.47 13.20 -11.61
N PRO A 83 -7.30 13.22 -12.30
CA PRO A 83 -6.35 14.35 -12.28
C PRO A 83 -6.98 15.69 -12.59
N LEU A 84 -6.74 16.67 -11.71
CA LEU A 84 -6.93 18.07 -12.06
C LEU A 84 -5.97 18.45 -13.20
N PRO A 85 -6.31 19.44 -14.04
CA PRO A 85 -5.49 19.80 -15.21
C PRO A 85 -4.02 20.10 -14.89
N GLN A 86 -3.74 20.68 -13.72
CA GLN A 86 -2.39 21.01 -13.26
C GLN A 86 -1.58 19.73 -12.95
N GLU A 87 -2.22 18.75 -12.32
CA GLU A 87 -1.64 17.45 -11.98
C GLU A 87 -1.43 16.61 -13.25
N GLN A 88 -2.35 16.71 -14.22
CA GLN A 88 -2.24 16.05 -15.52
C GLN A 88 -0.96 16.46 -16.26
N LYS A 89 -0.54 17.74 -16.20
CA LYS A 89 0.72 18.19 -16.81
C LYS A 89 1.94 17.49 -16.22
N GLN A 90 1.96 17.28 -14.92
CA GLN A 90 3.05 16.60 -14.22
C GLN A 90 3.07 15.10 -14.56
N ILE A 91 1.89 14.47 -14.64
CA ILE A 91 1.72 13.08 -15.09
C ILE A 91 2.24 12.89 -16.52
N VAL A 92 1.88 13.80 -17.43
CA VAL A 92 2.35 13.77 -18.83
C VAL A 92 3.88 13.90 -18.89
N ALA A 93 4.45 14.89 -18.19
CA ALA A 93 5.89 15.09 -18.15
C ALA A 93 6.64 13.87 -17.59
N LEU A 94 6.09 13.23 -16.55
CA LEU A 94 6.66 12.02 -15.99
C LEU A 94 6.58 10.87 -17.00
N ALA A 95 5.45 10.71 -17.67
CA ALA A 95 5.27 9.66 -18.67
C ALA A 95 6.20 9.86 -19.88
N ASP A 96 6.36 11.09 -20.36
CA ASP A 96 7.31 11.46 -21.41
C ASP A 96 8.75 11.10 -21.01
N CYS A 97 9.15 11.43 -19.78
CA CYS A 97 10.45 11.04 -19.27
C CYS A 97 10.64 9.52 -19.27
N LEU A 98 9.68 8.78 -18.69
CA LEU A 98 9.75 7.33 -18.52
C LEU A 98 9.76 6.58 -19.86
N ARG A 99 9.25 7.19 -20.93
CA ARG A 99 9.30 6.69 -22.31
C ARG A 99 10.61 6.97 -23.04
N ARG A 100 11.53 7.77 -22.49
CA ARG A 100 12.79 8.03 -23.19
C ARG A 100 13.54 6.72 -23.47
N PRO A 101 14.24 6.60 -24.62
CA PRO A 101 14.95 5.38 -24.97
C PRO A 101 15.96 4.91 -23.91
N SER A 102 16.58 5.85 -23.18
CA SER A 102 17.50 5.55 -22.08
C SER A 102 16.84 4.83 -20.89
N LEU A 103 15.51 4.87 -20.81
CA LEU A 103 14.71 4.24 -19.76
C LEU A 103 13.81 3.11 -20.25
N GLU A 104 13.77 2.82 -21.55
CA GLU A 104 12.80 1.88 -22.14
C GLU A 104 12.87 0.47 -21.53
N GLY A 105 14.09 -0.01 -21.22
CA GLY A 105 14.30 -1.32 -20.59
C GLY A 105 14.00 -1.36 -19.09
N ALA A 106 13.93 -0.22 -18.39
CA ALA A 106 13.77 -0.19 -16.94
C ALA A 106 12.37 -0.62 -16.51
N GLN A 107 12.27 -1.44 -15.46
CA GLN A 107 11.00 -1.79 -14.84
C GLN A 107 10.61 -0.68 -13.85
N ILE A 108 9.36 -0.22 -13.91
CA ILE A 108 8.80 0.81 -13.06
C ILE A 108 8.11 0.14 -11.88
N GLN A 109 8.68 0.29 -10.69
CA GLN A 109 8.06 -0.21 -9.46
C GLN A 109 7.17 0.86 -8.84
N LEU A 110 5.91 0.50 -8.58
CA LEU A 110 4.91 1.33 -7.93
C LEU A 110 4.63 0.74 -6.54
N ILE A 111 5.04 1.47 -5.51
CA ILE A 111 4.92 1.04 -4.10
C ILE A 111 3.78 1.82 -3.46
N GLY A 112 2.64 1.17 -3.28
CA GLY A 112 1.49 1.78 -2.65
C GLY A 112 1.53 1.67 -1.12
N ARG A 113 1.35 2.81 -0.46
CA ARG A 113 1.44 2.97 0.98
C ARG A 113 0.11 3.46 1.58
N ALA A 114 -0.14 3.02 2.80
CA ALA A 114 -1.30 3.37 3.60
C ALA A 114 -0.86 4.00 4.92
N ASP A 115 -1.76 4.82 5.46
CA ASP A 115 -1.57 5.36 6.81
C ASP A 115 -1.83 4.25 7.86
N PRO A 116 -1.38 4.42 9.12
CA PRO A 116 -1.36 3.32 10.08
C PRO A 116 -2.74 2.95 10.63
N ARG A 117 -3.79 3.65 10.25
CA ARG A 117 -5.15 3.39 10.72
C ARG A 117 -5.73 2.20 9.95
N GLY A 118 -6.49 1.35 10.63
CA GLY A 118 -7.10 0.16 10.03
C GLY A 118 -6.27 -1.12 10.20
N ALA A 119 -6.85 -2.25 9.81
CA ALA A 119 -6.20 -3.54 9.91
C ALA A 119 -5.05 -3.67 8.92
N ARG A 120 -4.00 -4.44 9.28
CA ARG A 120 -2.83 -4.63 8.42
C ARG A 120 -3.21 -5.11 7.01
N ASP A 121 -4.03 -6.14 6.91
CA ASP A 121 -4.46 -6.70 5.62
C ASP A 121 -5.28 -5.72 4.79
N TYR A 122 -6.12 -4.91 5.46
CA TYR A 122 -6.85 -3.83 4.79
C TYR A 122 -5.88 -2.81 4.18
N ASN A 123 -4.88 -2.38 4.95
CA ASN A 123 -3.87 -1.42 4.52
C ASN A 123 -3.00 -1.95 3.38
N GLN A 124 -2.65 -3.24 3.41
CA GLN A 124 -1.95 -3.89 2.30
C GLN A 124 -2.77 -3.89 1.01
N GLN A 125 -4.08 -4.19 1.09
CA GLN A 125 -4.95 -4.12 -0.07
C GLN A 125 -5.16 -2.67 -0.55
N LEU A 126 -5.26 -1.72 0.39
CA LEU A 126 -5.44 -0.30 0.10
C LEU A 126 -4.21 0.29 -0.62
N GLY A 127 -3.00 -0.02 -0.15
CA GLY A 127 -1.79 0.40 -0.84
C GLY A 127 -1.71 -0.21 -2.24
N LEU A 128 -2.02 -1.51 -2.40
CA LEU A 128 -2.01 -2.14 -3.72
C LEU A 128 -3.02 -1.48 -4.68
N ARG A 129 -4.24 -1.15 -4.20
CA ARG A 129 -5.23 -0.38 -4.98
C ARG A 129 -4.68 0.95 -5.47
N ARG A 130 -4.01 1.71 -4.60
CA ARG A 130 -3.40 3.01 -4.98
C ARG A 130 -2.33 2.83 -6.06
N ALA A 131 -1.45 1.83 -5.91
CA ALA A 131 -0.43 1.52 -6.89
C ALA A 131 -1.04 1.15 -8.26
N GLU A 132 -2.08 0.32 -8.28
CA GLU A 132 -2.82 -0.03 -9.50
C GLU A 132 -3.51 1.19 -10.14
N ARG A 133 -4.02 2.13 -9.34
CA ARG A 133 -4.61 3.35 -9.90
C ARG A 133 -3.57 4.20 -10.62
N VAL A 134 -2.40 4.39 -10.01
CA VAL A 134 -1.28 5.11 -10.64
C VAL A 134 -0.79 4.39 -11.90
N LYS A 135 -0.72 3.05 -11.87
CA LYS A 135 -0.42 2.23 -13.05
C LYS A 135 -1.38 2.55 -14.20
N GLN A 136 -2.69 2.53 -13.94
CA GLN A 136 -3.70 2.83 -14.97
C GLN A 136 -3.56 4.25 -15.54
N ILE A 137 -3.26 5.23 -14.70
CA ILE A 137 -3.04 6.62 -15.14
C ILE A 137 -1.83 6.71 -16.07
N LEU A 138 -0.72 6.08 -15.72
CA LEU A 138 0.51 6.06 -16.51
C LEU A 138 0.38 5.21 -17.78
N MET A 139 -0.38 4.12 -17.74
CA MET A 139 -0.76 3.34 -18.92
C MET A 139 -1.60 4.17 -19.89
N ALA A 140 -2.56 4.95 -19.39
CA ALA A 140 -3.35 5.87 -20.21
C ALA A 140 -2.49 6.97 -20.86
N GLN A 141 -1.31 7.25 -20.31
CA GLN A 141 -0.34 8.11 -20.98
C GLN A 141 0.45 7.39 -22.08
N GLY A 142 0.43 6.05 -22.15
CA GLY A 142 1.14 5.27 -23.17
C GLY A 142 2.38 4.53 -22.67
N ILE A 143 2.51 4.29 -21.36
CA ILE A 143 3.54 3.37 -20.84
C ILE A 143 3.00 1.93 -20.90
N PRO A 144 3.74 0.97 -21.49
CA PRO A 144 3.28 -0.42 -21.59
C PRO A 144 3.08 -1.10 -20.22
N GLU A 145 2.10 -1.99 -20.13
CA GLU A 145 1.71 -2.65 -18.89
C GLU A 145 2.86 -3.48 -18.28
N GLU A 146 3.59 -4.18 -19.13
CA GLU A 146 4.68 -5.08 -18.80
C GLU A 146 5.86 -4.40 -18.10
N ARG A 147 5.94 -3.07 -18.19
CA ARG A 147 6.96 -2.29 -17.51
C ARG A 147 6.67 -2.10 -16.03
N PHE A 148 5.44 -2.35 -15.57
CA PHE A 148 5.05 -2.06 -14.19
C PHE A 148 5.20 -3.27 -13.26
N LEU A 149 5.72 -3.00 -12.06
CA LEU A 149 5.63 -3.90 -10.91
C LEU A 149 4.90 -3.16 -9.77
N THR A 150 3.68 -3.59 -9.47
CA THR A 150 2.91 -3.04 -8.36
C THR A 150 3.15 -3.84 -7.09
N VAL A 151 3.48 -3.14 -6.00
CA VAL A 151 3.66 -3.71 -4.67
C VAL A 151 2.98 -2.82 -3.64
N SER A 152 2.65 -3.39 -2.48
CA SER A 152 2.19 -2.60 -1.34
C SER A 152 3.10 -2.82 -0.15
N SER A 153 3.42 -1.72 0.55
CA SER A 153 4.00 -1.78 1.89
C SER A 153 2.92 -1.70 2.98
N GLY A 154 1.64 -1.58 2.60
CA GLY A 154 0.54 -1.29 3.52
C GLY A 154 0.89 -0.13 4.46
N ALA A 155 0.70 -0.37 5.76
CA ALA A 155 1.09 0.54 6.82
C ALA A 155 2.47 0.22 7.44
N ASP A 156 3.20 -0.77 6.91
CA ASP A 156 4.42 -1.27 7.55
C ASP A 156 5.55 -0.21 7.58
N GLU A 157 5.53 0.74 6.64
CA GLU A 157 6.48 1.86 6.55
C GLU A 157 5.84 3.22 6.94
N ALA A 158 4.65 3.20 7.55
CA ALA A 158 3.95 4.40 7.94
C ALA A 158 4.67 5.09 9.11
N LYS A 159 4.92 6.40 8.99
CA LYS A 159 5.56 7.16 10.07
C LYS A 159 4.58 7.49 11.21
N GLY A 160 3.30 7.62 10.88
CA GLY A 160 2.23 7.87 11.86
C GLY A 160 2.30 9.24 12.55
N GLY A 161 1.31 9.51 13.40
CA GLY A 161 1.00 10.83 13.96
C GLY A 161 1.66 11.18 15.29
N ASN A 162 2.85 10.65 15.60
CA ASN A 162 3.57 11.00 16.82
C ASN A 162 4.24 12.39 16.74
N ASP A 163 4.27 13.00 15.56
CA ASP A 163 4.67 14.38 15.36
C ASP A 163 3.40 15.26 15.22
N PRO A 164 3.22 16.30 16.06
CA PRO A 164 2.07 17.20 16.00
C PRO A 164 1.89 17.91 14.65
N LEU A 165 2.96 18.03 13.86
CA LEU A 165 2.96 18.63 12.52
C LEU A 165 2.71 17.61 11.41
N TYR A 166 2.57 16.33 11.76
CA TYR A 166 2.38 15.24 10.81
C TYR A 166 0.93 15.12 10.34
N SER A 167 0.77 15.03 9.02
CA SER A 167 -0.51 14.65 8.41
C SER A 167 -0.44 13.22 7.89
N TYR A 168 -1.44 12.40 8.19
CA TYR A 168 -1.60 11.06 7.60
C TYR A 168 -1.56 11.06 6.05
N GLY A 169 -1.79 12.22 5.41
CA GLY A 169 -1.63 12.38 3.97
C GLY A 169 -0.22 12.09 3.44
N PHE A 170 0.82 12.18 4.27
CA PHE A 170 2.17 11.79 3.86
C PHE A 170 2.32 10.27 3.68
N ASP A 171 1.58 9.45 4.44
CA ASP A 171 1.57 7.99 4.29
C ASP A 171 0.63 7.50 3.17
N ARG A 172 -0.36 8.30 2.79
CA ARG A 172 -1.25 8.02 1.67
C ARG A 172 -0.58 8.37 0.34
N ARG A 173 0.34 7.51 -0.11
CA ARG A 173 1.16 7.76 -1.31
C ARG A 173 1.44 6.50 -2.13
N VAL A 174 1.89 6.73 -3.35
CA VAL A 174 2.54 5.75 -4.22
C VAL A 174 3.94 6.25 -4.54
N ASP A 175 4.94 5.45 -4.24
CA ASP A 175 6.32 5.73 -4.62
C ASP A 175 6.67 5.03 -5.93
N ILE A 176 7.24 5.79 -6.85
CA ILE A 176 7.62 5.37 -8.20
C ILE A 176 9.14 5.25 -8.20
N ARG A 177 9.64 4.05 -8.49
CA ARG A 177 11.08 3.75 -8.57
C ARG A 177 11.38 3.05 -9.88
N LEU A 178 12.61 3.18 -10.35
CA LEU A 178 13.17 2.38 -11.43
C LEU A 178 13.89 1.19 -10.82
N ARG A 179 13.51 0.00 -11.25
CA ARG A 179 14.32 -1.20 -11.09
C ARG A 179 15.12 -1.36 -12.36
N ALA A 180 16.45 -1.30 -12.23
CA ALA A 180 17.32 -1.75 -13.28
C ALA A 180 17.04 -3.24 -13.51
N THR A 181 16.36 -3.55 -14.60
CA THR A 181 16.44 -4.88 -15.19
C THR A 181 17.87 -5.00 -15.73
N HIS A 182 18.50 -6.14 -15.50
CA HIS A 182 19.88 -6.37 -15.92
C HIS A 182 20.04 -5.95 -17.39
N ALA A 183 21.04 -5.10 -17.66
CA ALA A 183 21.22 -4.43 -18.94
C ALA A 183 21.19 -5.43 -20.12
N PRO A 184 20.70 -5.04 -21.32
CA PRO A 184 21.12 -5.73 -22.52
C PRO A 184 22.66 -5.67 -22.58
N ALA A 185 23.29 -6.81 -22.86
CA ALA A 185 24.74 -6.97 -22.86
C ALA A 185 25.43 -5.82 -23.63
N GLY A 186 26.15 -4.94 -22.94
CA GLY A 186 26.98 -3.94 -23.65
C GLY A 186 27.36 -2.66 -22.93
N VAL A 187 26.75 -2.28 -21.80
CA VAL A 187 27.13 -1.02 -21.12
C VAL A 187 27.37 -1.26 -19.64
N SER A 188 28.63 -1.38 -19.26
CA SER A 188 29.10 -1.43 -17.88
C SER A 188 29.00 -0.04 -17.23
N GLY A 189 27.90 0.22 -16.52
CA GLY A 189 27.78 1.35 -15.58
C GLY A 189 28.22 0.95 -14.16
N PRO A 190 28.64 1.92 -13.31
CA PRO A 190 29.21 1.61 -12.00
C PRO A 190 28.19 0.99 -11.06
N ALA A 191 28.62 -0.08 -10.37
CA ALA A 191 27.81 -0.85 -9.45
C ALA A 191 27.36 -0.01 -8.24
N TYR A 192 26.04 0.07 -8.04
CA TYR A 192 25.43 0.56 -6.81
C TYR A 192 25.85 -0.35 -5.64
N ARG A 193 26.49 0.22 -4.61
CA ARG A 193 26.79 -0.44 -3.34
C ARG A 193 25.81 0.04 -2.27
N PRO A 194 25.31 -0.86 -1.40
CA PRO A 194 24.33 -0.54 -0.36
C PRO A 194 24.90 0.39 0.72
#